data_AF-A0AAV5RPG0-F1
#
_entry.id   AF-A0AAV5RPG0-F1
#
_cell.length_a   1.000
_cell.length_b   1.000
_cell.length_c   1.000
_cell.angle_alpha   90.00
_cell.angle_beta   90.00
_cell.angle_gamma   90.00
#
_symmetry.space_group_name_H-M   'P 1'
#
loop_
_entity.id
_entity.type
_entity.pdbx_description
1 polymer ?
#
loop_
_entity_poly.entity_id
_entity_poly.type
_entity_poly.pdbx_seq_one_letter_code
_entity_poly.pdbx_strand_id
1 'polypeptide(L)'
;MRKYADKVKQAPTTHVAAFLFLHEISAIVPLVAIWGSMYYFDYLPFVPENVLDQGSAFIQRICDRYTWLPEASPKFVAQGCVAYGLVKLAVPLRLLFSFAAAPWLANKTTTLVKYIGGRM
;
A
#
# COMPACT_ATOMS: atom_id res chain seq x y z
N MET A 1 -6.04 -31.23 3.83
CA MET A 1 -5.41 -30.06 4.51
C MET A 1 -3.98 -30.30 5.02
N ARG A 2 -3.57 -31.53 5.38
CA ARG A 2 -2.25 -31.81 6.00
C ARG A 2 -1.02 -31.39 5.18
N LYS A 3 -1.03 -31.58 3.86
CA LYS A 3 0.11 -31.23 2.96
C LYS A 3 0.40 -29.72 2.83
N TYR A 4 -0.55 -28.85 3.15
CA TYR A 4 -0.34 -27.39 3.13
C TYR A 4 0.31 -26.90 4.43
N ALA A 5 -0.06 -27.50 5.56
CA ALA A 5 0.52 -27.19 6.87
C ALA A 5 2.02 -27.55 6.96
N ASP A 6 2.41 -28.65 6.31
CA ASP A 6 3.80 -29.11 6.33
C ASP A 6 4.76 -28.22 5.52
N LYS A 7 4.27 -27.53 4.47
CA LYS A 7 5.07 -26.58 3.68
C LYS A 7 5.30 -25.25 4.40
N VAL A 8 4.32 -24.77 5.17
CA VAL A 8 4.46 -23.56 6.01
C VAL A 8 5.51 -23.77 7.12
N LYS A 9 5.63 -25.00 7.63
CA LYS A 9 6.61 -25.36 8.67
C LYS A 9 8.07 -25.34 8.21
N GLN A 10 8.35 -25.49 6.91
CA GLN A 10 9.72 -25.66 6.42
C GLN A 10 10.45 -24.32 6.15
N ALA A 11 9.74 -23.19 6.06
CA ALA A 11 10.36 -21.84 5.93
C ALA A 11 9.37 -20.71 6.35
N PRO A 12 8.97 -20.63 7.64
CA PRO A 12 7.90 -19.73 8.10
C PRO A 12 8.21 -18.24 7.91
N THR A 13 9.47 -17.84 8.05
CA THR A 13 9.90 -16.43 7.89
C THR A 13 9.76 -15.95 6.45
N THR A 14 10.05 -16.80 5.46
CA THR A 14 9.98 -16.43 4.03
C THR A 14 8.55 -16.19 3.57
N HIS A 15 7.57 -16.92 4.12
CA HIS A 15 6.15 -16.74 3.78
C HIS A 15 5.58 -15.47 4.39
N VAL A 16 5.92 -15.16 5.64
CA VAL A 16 5.51 -13.91 6.31
C VAL A 16 6.17 -12.70 5.64
N ALA A 17 7.46 -12.78 5.33
CA ALA A 17 8.16 -11.71 4.63
C ALA A 17 7.59 -11.46 3.23
N ALA A 18 7.29 -12.52 2.47
CA ALA A 18 6.63 -12.42 1.17
C ALA A 18 5.23 -11.81 1.29
N PHE A 19 4.45 -12.20 2.31
CA PHE A 19 3.15 -11.62 2.59
C PHE A 19 3.24 -10.12 2.88
N LEU A 20 4.11 -9.70 3.80
CA LEU A 20 4.28 -8.29 4.17
C LEU A 20 4.75 -7.47 2.97
N PHE A 21 5.72 -7.96 2.21
CA PHE A 21 6.19 -7.28 1.01
C PHE A 21 5.09 -7.09 -0.03
N LEU A 22 4.33 -8.14 -0.34
CA LEU A 22 3.18 -8.06 -1.24
C LEU A 22 2.09 -7.14 -0.68
N HIS A 23 1.88 -7.15 0.63
CA HIS A 23 0.93 -6.28 1.32
C HIS A 23 1.29 -4.81 1.13
N GLU A 24 2.55 -4.43 1.36
CA GLU A 24 3.04 -3.07 1.20
C GLU A 24 2.95 -2.59 -0.26
N ILE A 25 3.36 -3.43 -1.22
CA ILE A 25 3.25 -3.07 -2.65
C ILE A 25 1.78 -2.90 -3.05
N SER A 26 0.90 -3.78 -2.59
CA SER A 26 -0.54 -3.68 -2.82
C SER A 26 -1.19 -2.48 -2.12
N ALA A 27 -0.48 -1.78 -1.23
CA ALA A 27 -0.91 -0.52 -0.64
C ALA A 27 -0.38 0.67 -1.44
N ILE A 28 0.91 0.68 -1.77
CA ILE A 28 1.59 1.80 -2.45
C ILE A 28 1.07 1.96 -3.88
N VAL A 29 1.01 0.87 -4.65
CA VAL A 29 0.64 0.93 -6.08
C VAL A 29 -0.78 1.48 -6.27
N PRO A 30 -1.82 0.98 -5.56
CA PRO A 30 -3.16 1.55 -5.68
C PRO A 30 -3.26 2.97 -5.14
N LEU A 31 -2.52 3.33 -4.07
CA LEU A 31 -2.52 4.69 -3.54
C LEU A 31 -2.05 5.69 -4.59
N VAL A 32 -0.89 5.42 -5.21
CA VAL A 32 -0.31 6.30 -6.23
C VAL A 32 -1.19 6.31 -7.49
N ALA A 33 -1.73 5.16 -7.90
CA ALA A 33 -2.59 5.08 -9.08
C ALA A 33 -3.90 5.87 -8.91
N ILE A 34 -4.59 5.69 -7.77
CA ILE A 34 -5.85 6.39 -7.50
C ILE A 34 -5.60 7.89 -7.32
N TRP A 35 -4.60 8.27 -6.51
CA TRP A 35 -4.32 9.69 -6.29
C TRP A 35 -3.84 10.38 -7.57
N GLY A 36 -2.92 9.74 -8.30
CA GLY A 36 -2.40 10.25 -9.56
C GLY A 36 -3.46 10.36 -10.64
N SER A 37 -4.40 9.41 -10.72
CA SER A 37 -5.53 9.53 -11.65
C SER A 37 -6.48 10.67 -11.27
N MET A 38 -6.83 10.82 -9.98
CA MET A 38 -7.65 11.94 -9.50
C MET A 38 -6.99 13.29 -9.81
N TYR A 39 -5.67 13.40 -9.59
CA TYR A 39 -4.90 14.58 -9.92
C TYR A 39 -4.88 14.86 -11.43
N TYR A 40 -4.61 13.83 -12.25
CA TYR A 40 -4.52 13.95 -13.71
C TYR A 40 -5.85 14.33 -14.36
N PHE A 41 -6.96 13.79 -13.89
CA PHE A 41 -8.30 14.10 -14.41
C PHE A 41 -8.98 15.28 -13.70
N ASP A 42 -8.26 15.98 -12.82
CA ASP A 42 -8.77 17.07 -11.99
C ASP A 42 -10.05 16.71 -11.19
N TYR A 43 -10.20 15.43 -10.87
CA TYR A 43 -11.38 14.87 -10.21
C TYR A 43 -11.23 14.84 -8.70
N LEU A 44 -12.26 15.29 -7.99
CA LEU A 44 -12.41 15.13 -6.55
C LEU A 44 -13.86 14.67 -6.30
N PRO A 45 -14.09 13.50 -5.69
CA PRO A 45 -15.44 13.10 -5.30
C PRO A 45 -15.96 14.04 -4.22
N PHE A 46 -17.28 14.03 -4.01
CA PHE A 46 -17.92 14.93 -3.05
C PHE A 46 -17.30 14.79 -1.64
N VAL A 47 -16.67 15.88 -1.19
CA VAL A 47 -16.18 16.05 0.19
C VAL A 47 -16.90 17.28 0.75
N PRO A 48 -17.56 17.19 1.91
CA PRO A 48 -18.19 18.35 2.54
C PRO A 48 -17.20 19.49 2.77
N GLU A 49 -17.58 20.71 2.42
CA GLU A 49 -16.73 21.90 2.46
C GLU A 49 -16.15 22.15 3.86
N ASN A 50 -16.96 21.96 4.90
CA ASN A 50 -16.52 22.07 6.30
C ASN A 50 -15.39 21.08 6.66
N VAL A 51 -15.39 19.88 6.08
CA VAL A 51 -14.33 18.88 6.29
C VAL A 51 -13.08 19.25 5.51
N LEU A 52 -13.25 19.74 4.27
CA LEU A 52 -12.18 20.19 3.41
C LEU A 52 -11.42 21.37 4.02
N ASP A 53 -12.13 22.37 4.52
CA ASP A 53 -11.55 23.56 5.13
C ASP A 53 -10.80 23.23 6.43
N GLN A 54 -11.40 22.39 7.28
CA GLN A 54 -10.76 21.92 8.51
C GLN A 54 -9.47 21.15 8.22
N GLY A 55 -9.50 20.25 7.24
CA GLY A 55 -8.32 19.50 6.82
C GLY A 55 -7.22 20.39 6.24
N SER A 56 -7.60 21.35 5.41
CA SER A 56 -6.66 22.28 4.77
C SER A 56 -5.99 23.20 5.78
N ALA A 57 -6.76 23.74 6.72
CA ALA A 57 -6.23 24.57 7.81
C ALA A 57 -5.26 23.77 8.71
N PHE A 58 -5.55 22.49 8.96
CA PHE A 58 -4.65 21.62 9.72
C PHE A 58 -3.32 21.38 8.99
N ILE A 59 -3.36 21.10 7.68
CA ILE A 59 -2.16 20.87 6.87
C ILE A 59 -1.34 22.14 6.72
N GLN A 60 -1.98 23.30 6.53
CA GLN A 60 -1.29 24.60 6.50
C GLN A 60 -0.50 24.84 7.79
N ARG A 61 -1.08 24.56 8.97
CA ARG A 61 -0.35 24.67 10.25
C ARG A 61 0.88 23.76 10.33
N ILE A 62 0.87 22.62 9.64
CA ILE A 62 2.03 21.72 9.56
C ILE A 62 3.08 22.30 8.61
N CYS A 63 2.68 22.78 7.44
CA CYS A 63 3.58 23.45 6.49
C CYS A 63 4.24 24.69 7.11
N ASP A 64 3.49 25.51 7.86
CA ASP A 64 4.01 26.69 8.56
C ASP A 64 5.06 26.31 9.61
N ARG A 65 4.88 25.17 10.28
CA ARG A 65 5.83 24.65 11.27
C ARG A 65 7.08 24.08 10.61
N TYR A 66 6.93 23.44 9.46
CA TYR A 66 7.97 22.74 8.74
C TYR A 66 8.18 23.39 7.39
N THR A 67 8.94 24.49 7.38
CA THR A 67 9.20 25.33 6.20
C THR A 67 9.87 24.62 5.02
N TRP A 68 10.34 23.38 5.21
CA TRP A 68 10.88 22.53 4.15
C TRP A 68 9.80 21.72 3.41
N LEU A 69 8.56 21.72 3.91
CA LEU A 69 7.42 21.10 3.22
C LEU A 69 6.90 22.05 2.14
N PRO A 70 6.64 21.54 0.93
CA PRO A 70 6.00 22.35 -0.09
C PRO A 70 4.57 22.70 0.33
N GLU A 71 4.11 23.89 -0.06
CA GLU A 71 2.70 24.24 0.04
C GLU A 71 1.89 23.32 -0.87
N ALA A 72 0.87 22.69 -0.30
CA ALA A 72 -0.02 21.79 -1.01
C ALA A 72 -1.40 22.42 -1.17
N SER A 73 -1.95 22.36 -2.39
CA SER A 73 -3.33 22.79 -2.64
C SER A 73 -4.32 22.01 -1.77
N PRO A 74 -5.33 22.65 -1.15
CA PRO A 74 -6.44 21.99 -0.46
C PRO A 74 -7.02 20.80 -1.24
N LYS A 75 -7.21 20.97 -2.55
CA LYS A 75 -7.72 19.94 -3.45
C LYS A 75 -6.75 18.75 -3.54
N PHE A 76 -5.45 19.01 -3.70
CA PHE A 76 -4.43 17.96 -3.80
C PHE A 76 -4.36 17.11 -2.53
N VAL A 77 -4.40 17.76 -1.36
CA VAL A 77 -4.46 17.11 -0.05
C VAL A 77 -5.72 16.24 0.05
N ALA A 78 -6.88 16.78 -0.30
CA ALA A 78 -8.14 16.06 -0.23
C ALA A 78 -8.18 14.84 -1.15
N GLN A 79 -7.63 14.96 -2.37
CA GLN A 79 -7.47 13.82 -3.28
C GLN A 79 -6.61 12.72 -2.65
N GLY A 80 -5.53 13.08 -1.95
CA GLY A 80 -4.68 12.14 -1.21
C GLY A 80 -5.42 11.46 -0.06
N CYS A 81 -6.20 12.22 0.72
CA CYS A 81 -7.02 11.67 1.80
C CYS A 81 -8.08 10.69 1.30
N VAL A 82 -8.77 11.04 0.21
CA VAL A 82 -9.75 10.16 -0.44
C VAL A 82 -9.08 8.90 -0.97
N ALA A 83 -7.97 9.03 -1.70
CA ALA A 83 -7.22 7.89 -2.22
C ALA A 83 -6.79 6.94 -1.09
N TYR A 84 -6.27 7.49 0.01
CA TYR A 84 -5.91 6.73 1.20
C TYR A 84 -7.12 6.03 1.83
N GLY A 85 -8.25 6.71 1.92
CA GLY A 85 -9.52 6.14 2.37
C GLY A 85 -9.96 4.95 1.51
N LEU A 86 -9.92 5.09 0.19
CA LEU A 86 -10.26 4.02 -0.76
C LEU A 86 -9.32 2.82 -0.63
N VAL A 87 -8.01 3.06 -0.54
CA VAL A 87 -7.03 1.99 -0.30
C VAL A 87 -7.36 1.27 1.01
N LYS A 88 -7.66 2.01 2.09
CA LYS A 88 -8.07 1.43 3.37
C LYS A 88 -9.37 0.63 3.31
N LEU A 89 -10.36 1.07 2.54
CA LEU A 89 -11.59 0.29 2.30
C LEU A 89 -11.28 -1.03 1.57
N ALA A 90 -10.24 -1.05 0.73
CA ALA A 90 -9.77 -2.26 0.06
C ALA A 90 -8.88 -3.17 0.94
N VAL A 91 -8.64 -2.87 2.23
CA VAL A 91 -7.87 -3.74 3.16
C VAL A 91 -8.30 -5.22 3.11
N PRO A 92 -9.58 -5.60 3.22
CA PRO A 92 -9.96 -7.02 3.23
C PRO A 92 -9.60 -7.73 1.92
N LEU A 93 -9.81 -7.08 0.78
CA LEU A 93 -9.42 -7.62 -0.53
C LEU A 93 -7.90 -7.77 -0.65
N ARG A 94 -7.14 -6.80 -0.13
CA ARG A 94 -5.67 -6.82 -0.12
C ARG A 94 -5.10 -7.93 0.76
N LEU A 95 -5.68 -8.14 1.94
CA LEU A 95 -5.33 -9.26 2.82
C LEU A 95 -5.52 -10.61 2.12
N LEU A 96 -6.65 -10.80 1.43
CA LEU A 96 -6.93 -12.03 0.70
C LEU A 96 -5.97 -12.23 -0.48
N PHE A 97 -5.71 -11.18 -1.26
CA PHE A 97 -4.76 -11.22 -2.37
C PHE A 97 -3.33 -11.55 -1.90
N SER A 98 -2.82 -10.83 -0.91
CA SER A 98 -1.47 -11.05 -0.37
C SER A 98 -1.33 -12.43 0.26
N PHE A 99 -2.36 -12.92 0.96
CA PHE A 99 -2.34 -14.25 1.56
C PHE A 99 -2.32 -15.36 0.50
N ALA A 100 -3.09 -15.22 -0.58
CA ALA A 100 -3.12 -16.18 -1.68
C ALA A 100 -1.81 -16.16 -2.51
N ALA A 101 -1.21 -14.99 -2.71
CA ALA A 101 0.00 -14.82 -3.52
C ALA A 101 1.32 -15.11 -2.77
N ALA A 102 1.34 -14.99 -1.44
CA ALA A 102 2.52 -15.27 -0.61
C ALA A 102 3.18 -16.65 -0.85
N PRO A 103 2.44 -17.79 -0.90
CA PRO A 103 3.06 -19.09 -1.15
C PRO A 103 3.68 -19.22 -2.54
N TRP A 104 3.13 -18.54 -3.56
CA TRP A 104 3.72 -18.53 -4.91
C TRP A 104 5.07 -17.82 -4.91
N LEU A 105 5.14 -16.64 -4.29
CA LEU A 105 6.35 -15.82 -4.25
C LEU A 105 7.46 -16.49 -3.44
N ALA A 106 7.11 -17.09 -2.29
CA ALA A 106 8.09 -17.75 -1.43
C ALA A 106 8.67 -19.04 -2.03
N ASN A 107 7.89 -19.76 -2.84
CA ASN A 107 8.42 -20.93 -3.57
C ASN A 107 9.42 -20.51 -4.66
N LYS A 108 9.19 -19.37 -5.34
CA LYS A 108 10.14 -18.88 -6.34
C LYS A 108 11.46 -18.41 -5.73
N THR A 109 11.42 -17.70 -4.61
CA THR A 109 12.64 -17.23 -3.94
C THR A 109 13.48 -18.38 -3.39
N THR A 110 12.85 -19.40 -2.79
CA THR A 110 13.58 -20.57 -2.27
C THR A 110 14.23 -21.40 -3.38
N THR A 111 13.56 -21.61 -4.53
CA THR A 111 14.18 -22.26 -5.70
C THR A 111 15.34 -21.45 -6.26
N LEU A 112 15.19 -20.13 -6.34
CA LEU A 112 16.21 -19.23 -6.90
C LEU A 112 17.45 -19.14 -5.99
N VAL A 113 17.25 -19.09 -4.67
CA VAL A 113 18.33 -19.16 -3.68
C VAL A 113 19.07 -20.51 -3.76
N LYS A 114 18.36 -21.63 -3.90
CA LYS A 114 19.01 -22.95 -4.09
C LYS A 114 19.79 -23.03 -5.41
N TYR A 115 19.26 -22.41 -6.48
CA TYR A 115 19.92 -22.37 -7.79
C TYR A 115 21.22 -21.56 -7.77
N ILE A 116 21.22 -20.42 -7.06
CA ILE A 116 22.41 -19.57 -6.93
C ILE A 116 23.41 -20.19 -5.94
N GLY A 117 22.94 -20.72 -4.81
CA GLY A 117 23.78 -21.34 -3.79
C GLY A 117 24.37 -22.70 -4.18
N GLY A 118 23.76 -23.42 -5.12
CA GLY A 118 24.31 -24.66 -5.69
C GLY A 118 25.32 -24.44 -6.83
N ARG A 119 25.62 -23.18 -7.19
CA ARG A 119 26.67 -22.80 -8.14
C ARG A 119 27.95 -22.25 -7.46
N MET A 120 27.98 -22.18 -6.13
CA MET A 120 29.18 -21.89 -5.34
C MET A 120 29.70 -23.19 -4.72
#